data_AF-A0A6J1D2L9-F1
#
_entry.id   AF-A0A6J1D2L9-F1
#
_cell.length_a   1.000
_cell.length_b   1.000
_cell.length_c   1.000
_cell.angle_alpha   90.00
_cell.angle_beta   90.00
_cell.angle_gamma   90.00
#
_symmetry.space_group_name_H-M   'P 1'
#
loop_
_entity.id
_entity.type
_entity.pdbx_description
1 polymer ?
#
loop_
_entity_poly.entity_id
_entity_poly.type
_entity_poly.pdbx_seq_one_letter_code
_entity_poly.pdbx_strand_id
1 'polypeptide(L)'
;MDIAKVIEFVQFKERLQHSNQYLVARVEESILRLKQHAHSIEEEEAVLESLKYGIHFVELSDEIASKTPTFNEDLQSRPFEGISCYPRENLNQSLEAGVRRNVERRSLLPRMLYLSIQSVSISIKENFEINGSVSDPKISTELKFLLESYAKMLGSTFEDAVELVMGVSNGRNSYKDFGPSLVEWFNFAVFLNAWNLSSGELVEKNADGCQSRTWHIIDTLLEKYILEGVKSLETSIFTPYVDIWTLVQVVSEPLAWHGLVLQACVRSSLPSGKRKKKAGSVELSSSPLFLRVRDSTHSLCSILEVLLKWLSGLINQSEEGKLEAIISSIRRSENNDGPGQVFRTLETLTSSMNNTELGDRITEALKSWNTVDAARKIVTGKHVVLNEFTKFCEAKFKTFQKLKQQISQV
;
A
#
# COMPACT_ATOMS: atom_id res chain seq x y z
N MET A 1 44.93 7.55 21.01
CA MET A 1 43.64 7.00 20.52
C MET A 1 44.00 5.80 19.67
N ASP A 2 43.73 4.59 20.14
CA ASP A 2 44.23 3.37 19.52
C ASP A 2 43.58 3.13 18.15
N ILE A 3 44.39 2.93 17.13
CA ILE A 3 43.96 2.64 15.74
C ILE A 3 42.97 1.47 15.70
N ALA A 4 43.15 0.48 16.58
CA ALA A 4 42.23 -0.66 16.73
C ALA A 4 40.80 -0.24 17.11
N LYS A 5 40.63 0.72 18.02
CA LYS A 5 39.30 1.22 18.42
C LYS A 5 38.64 2.05 17.32
N VAL A 6 39.43 2.74 16.50
CA VAL A 6 38.91 3.48 15.34
C VAL A 6 38.36 2.50 14.30
N ILE A 7 39.07 1.40 14.02
CA ILE A 7 38.60 0.34 13.11
C ILE A 7 37.32 -0.31 13.64
N GLU A 8 37.29 -0.67 14.92
CA GLU A 8 36.10 -1.25 15.57
C GLU A 8 34.89 -0.30 15.49
N PHE A 9 35.10 1.00 15.73
CA PHE A 9 34.03 2.00 15.63
C PHE A 9 33.50 2.15 14.20
N VAL A 10 34.38 2.13 13.19
CA VAL A 10 33.97 2.18 11.78
C VAL A 10 33.14 0.95 11.41
N GLN A 11 33.59 -0.25 11.78
CA GLN A 11 32.85 -1.50 11.54
C GLN A 11 31.52 -1.54 12.28
N PHE A 12 31.47 -1.03 13.51
CA PHE A 12 30.24 -0.92 14.29
C PHE A 12 29.25 0.05 13.64
N LYS A 13 29.72 1.23 13.21
CA LYS A 13 28.91 2.21 12.50
C LYS A 13 28.38 1.64 11.19
N GLU A 14 29.24 1.01 10.39
CA GLU A 14 28.86 0.40 9.12
C GLU A 14 27.76 -0.66 9.31
N ARG A 15 27.91 -1.52 10.32
CA ARG A 15 26.89 -2.50 10.71
C ARG A 15 25.58 -1.85 11.14
N LEU A 16 25.60 -0.75 11.89
CA LEU A 16 24.34 -0.06 12.24
C LEU A 16 23.67 0.60 11.02
N GLN A 17 24.46 1.17 10.11
CA GLN A 17 23.94 1.83 8.90
C GLN A 17 23.39 0.83 7.87
N HIS A 18 23.88 -0.40 7.86
CA HIS A 18 23.36 -1.50 7.03
C HIS A 18 22.43 -2.43 7.82
N SER A 19 21.96 -2.00 9.00
CA SER A 19 21.00 -2.76 9.79
C SER A 19 19.68 -2.87 9.06
N ASN A 20 19.12 -4.07 8.98
CA ASN A 20 17.83 -4.29 8.32
C ASN A 20 16.72 -3.38 8.90
N GLN A 21 16.64 -3.23 10.22
CA GLN A 21 15.65 -2.37 10.88
C GLN A 21 15.80 -0.90 10.50
N TYR A 22 17.04 -0.43 10.37
CA TYR A 22 17.33 0.94 9.95
C TYR A 22 16.88 1.17 8.50
N LEU A 23 17.20 0.22 7.61
CA LEU A 23 16.81 0.28 6.20
C LEU A 23 15.29 0.23 6.03
N VAL A 24 14.61 -0.70 6.71
CA VAL A 24 13.14 -0.78 6.74
C VAL A 24 12.54 0.52 7.24
N ALA A 25 12.99 1.04 8.39
CA ALA A 25 12.46 2.27 8.96
C ALA A 25 12.65 3.47 8.02
N ARG A 26 13.84 3.60 7.42
CA ARG A 26 14.14 4.69 6.48
C ARG A 26 13.24 4.65 5.24
N VAL A 27 13.00 3.46 4.68
CA VAL A 27 12.13 3.28 3.50
C VAL A 27 10.66 3.50 3.87
N GLU A 28 10.17 2.85 4.93
CA GLU A 28 8.77 2.97 5.35
C GLU A 28 8.41 4.36 5.88
N GLU A 29 9.32 5.08 6.53
CA GLU A 29 9.09 6.47 6.94
C GLU A 29 8.83 7.35 5.73
N SER A 30 9.63 7.18 4.67
CA SER A 30 9.52 7.96 3.44
C SER A 30 8.20 7.65 2.72
N ILE A 31 7.86 6.37 2.63
CA ILE A 31 6.58 5.90 2.06
C ILE A 31 5.40 6.39 2.91
N LEU A 32 5.50 6.37 4.24
CA LEU A 32 4.46 6.87 5.15
C LEU A 32 4.20 8.37 4.94
N ARG A 33 5.26 9.18 4.78
CA ARG A 33 5.13 10.61 4.47
C ARG A 33 4.38 10.83 3.16
N LEU A 34 4.68 10.05 2.12
CA LEU A 34 3.95 10.10 0.84
C LEU A 34 2.46 9.72 1.04
N LYS A 35 2.17 8.61 1.76
CA LYS A 35 0.77 8.20 2.04
C LYS A 35 -0.07 9.28 2.73
N GLN A 36 0.53 10.01 3.68
CA GLN A 36 -0.13 11.05 4.46
C GLN A 36 -0.50 12.26 3.59
N HIS A 37 0.30 12.60 2.58
CA HIS A 37 0.13 13.79 1.74
C HIS A 37 -0.49 13.51 0.37
N ALA A 38 -0.71 12.23 0.02
CA ALA A 38 -1.30 11.79 -1.25
C ALA A 38 -2.77 12.23 -1.52
N HIS A 39 -3.30 13.19 -0.77
CA HIS A 39 -4.58 13.84 -0.99
C HIS A 39 -4.44 15.21 -1.71
N SER A 40 -3.22 15.73 -1.86
CA SER A 40 -2.88 16.92 -2.64
C SER A 40 -1.61 16.66 -3.46
N ILE A 41 -1.70 16.89 -4.77
CA ILE A 41 -0.55 16.75 -5.66
C ILE A 41 0.56 17.76 -5.34
N GLU A 42 0.23 18.96 -4.85
CA GLU A 42 1.21 19.99 -4.46
C GLU A 42 2.00 19.61 -3.20
N GLU A 43 1.31 19.10 -2.18
CA GLU A 43 1.97 18.61 -0.96
C GLU A 43 2.85 17.40 -1.27
N GLU A 44 2.36 16.49 -2.11
CA GLU A 44 3.11 15.30 -2.53
C GLU A 44 4.39 15.67 -3.29
N GLU A 45 4.34 16.65 -4.20
CA GLU A 45 5.53 17.12 -4.89
C GLU A 45 6.57 17.73 -3.94
N ALA A 46 6.14 18.45 -2.91
CA ALA A 46 7.03 18.97 -1.87
C ALA A 46 7.69 17.84 -1.05
N VAL A 47 6.92 16.79 -0.73
CA VAL A 47 7.48 15.59 -0.08
C VAL A 47 8.49 14.91 -0.99
N LEU A 48 8.16 14.69 -2.27
CA LEU A 48 9.05 14.09 -3.26
C LEU A 48 10.32 14.92 -3.46
N GLU A 49 10.23 16.24 -3.50
CA GLU A 49 11.41 17.13 -3.55
C GLU A 49 12.30 16.96 -2.30
N SER A 50 11.72 16.88 -1.11
CA SER A 50 12.47 16.61 0.12
C SER A 50 13.15 15.23 0.12
N LEU A 51 12.59 14.28 -0.62
CA LEU A 51 13.15 12.94 -0.85
C LEU A 51 14.05 12.88 -2.10
N LYS A 52 14.42 14.04 -2.67
CA LYS A 52 15.22 14.17 -3.90
C LYS A 52 14.66 13.30 -5.04
N TYR A 53 13.35 13.34 -5.18
CA TYR A 53 12.56 12.64 -6.21
C TYR A 53 12.79 11.13 -6.24
N GLY A 54 13.16 10.53 -5.11
CA GLY A 54 13.33 9.08 -4.96
C GLY A 54 14.66 8.53 -5.48
N ILE A 55 15.55 9.35 -6.05
CA ILE A 55 16.78 8.86 -6.73
C ILE A 55 17.67 8.07 -5.77
N HIS A 56 17.90 8.57 -4.56
CA HIS A 56 18.71 7.88 -3.56
C HIS A 56 18.10 6.57 -3.07
N PHE A 57 16.79 6.35 -3.26
CA PHE A 57 16.18 5.08 -2.91
C PHE A 57 16.40 4.01 -3.99
N VAL A 58 16.58 4.41 -5.25
CA VAL A 58 17.04 3.49 -6.30
C VAL A 58 18.48 3.06 -6.03
N GLU A 59 19.36 4.02 -5.72
CA GLU A 59 20.74 3.74 -5.31
C GLU A 59 20.79 2.82 -4.08
N LEU A 60 19.90 3.06 -3.11
CA LEU A 60 19.76 2.20 -1.93
C LEU A 60 19.28 0.79 -2.31
N SER A 61 18.34 0.65 -3.26
CA SER A 61 17.89 -0.65 -3.77
C SER A 61 19.06 -1.44 -4.35
N ASP A 62 19.89 -0.79 -5.18
CA ASP A 62 21.08 -1.40 -5.79
C ASP A 62 22.15 -1.77 -4.75
N GLU A 63 22.33 -0.94 -3.72
CA GLU A 63 23.21 -1.22 -2.59
C GLU A 63 22.73 -2.44 -1.80
N ILE A 64 21.43 -2.52 -1.51
CA ILE A 64 20.85 -3.67 -0.80
C ILE A 64 20.91 -4.93 -1.69
N ALA A 65 20.74 -4.81 -3.01
CA ALA A 65 20.87 -5.91 -3.96
C ALA A 65 22.32 -6.44 -4.08
N SER A 66 23.32 -5.62 -3.76
CA SER A 66 24.73 -5.99 -3.83
C SER A 66 25.34 -6.40 -2.48
N LYS A 67 24.80 -5.94 -1.35
CA LYS A 67 25.33 -6.22 0.01
C LYS A 67 24.29 -6.91 0.90
N THR A 68 24.74 -7.88 1.70
CA THR A 68 23.87 -8.50 2.71
C THR A 68 23.65 -7.54 3.89
N PRO A 69 22.41 -7.13 4.19
CA PRO A 69 22.14 -6.29 5.36
C PRO A 69 22.45 -7.06 6.65
N THR A 70 22.83 -6.34 7.70
CA THR A 70 23.12 -6.96 8.99
C THR A 70 21.82 -7.08 9.81
N PHE A 71 21.56 -8.27 10.34
CA PHE A 71 20.43 -8.51 11.24
C PHE A 71 20.91 -8.40 12.68
N ASN A 72 20.64 -7.25 13.30
CA ASN A 72 21.05 -6.96 14.68
C ASN A 72 19.96 -7.30 15.72
N GLU A 73 18.94 -8.07 15.31
CA GLU A 73 17.81 -8.43 16.17
C GLU A 73 18.21 -9.54 17.16
N ASP A 74 18.01 -9.29 18.45
CA ASP A 74 18.19 -10.29 19.49
C ASP A 74 16.97 -11.21 19.56
N LEU A 75 16.93 -12.16 18.62
CA LEU A 75 15.93 -13.23 18.58
C LEU A 75 16.15 -14.31 19.66
N GLN A 76 17.18 -14.17 20.50
CA GLN A 76 17.46 -15.10 21.60
C GLN A 76 16.77 -14.68 22.90
N SER A 77 16.57 -13.38 23.14
CA SER A 77 15.93 -12.88 24.36
C SER A 77 14.40 -12.81 24.34
N ARG A 78 13.75 -13.03 23.19
CA ARG A 78 12.29 -12.90 23.02
C ARG A 78 11.61 -14.23 22.65
N PRO A 79 11.20 -15.05 23.65
CA PRO A 79 10.53 -16.32 23.37
C PRO A 79 9.07 -16.21 22.87
N PHE A 80 8.44 -15.02 22.84
CA PHE A 80 6.98 -14.92 22.66
C PHE A 80 6.46 -13.89 21.63
N GLU A 81 7.29 -13.23 20.84
CA GLU A 81 6.79 -12.33 19.77
C GLU A 81 6.91 -12.98 18.39
N GLY A 82 5.82 -13.66 17.97
CA GLY A 82 5.41 -13.81 16.57
C GLY A 82 6.11 -14.88 15.72
N ILE A 83 5.37 -15.97 15.43
CA ILE A 83 5.70 -17.13 14.58
C ILE A 83 6.48 -18.24 15.31
N SER A 84 5.90 -18.78 16.38
CA SER A 84 6.28 -20.09 16.91
C SER A 84 5.71 -21.19 15.99
N CYS A 85 6.59 -21.98 15.37
CA CYS A 85 6.48 -23.44 15.10
C CYS A 85 7.32 -23.93 13.90
N TYR A 86 8.58 -23.54 13.69
CA TYR A 86 9.46 -24.24 12.72
C TYR A 86 10.95 -24.22 13.15
N PRO A 87 11.78 -25.22 12.75
CA PRO A 87 13.18 -25.35 13.18
C PRO A 87 14.09 -24.20 12.69
N ARG A 88 15.02 -23.80 13.56
CA ARG A 88 15.59 -22.45 13.72
C ARG A 88 16.71 -22.03 12.75
N GLU A 89 17.22 -22.94 11.90
CA GLU A 89 18.44 -22.67 11.10
C GLU A 89 18.14 -22.34 9.63
N ASN A 90 17.14 -22.97 9.02
CA ASN A 90 16.74 -22.69 7.62
C ASN A 90 15.77 -21.50 7.50
N LEU A 91 15.10 -21.11 8.59
CA LEU A 91 14.11 -20.02 8.61
C LEU A 91 14.78 -18.65 8.47
N ASN A 92 15.94 -18.45 9.11
CA ASN A 92 16.63 -17.16 9.14
C ASN A 92 17.03 -16.72 7.73
N GLN A 93 17.67 -17.56 6.92
CA GLN A 93 18.07 -17.17 5.56
C GLN A 93 16.87 -16.87 4.64
N SER A 94 15.78 -17.62 4.79
CA SER A 94 14.56 -17.40 3.98
C SER A 94 13.82 -16.12 4.37
N LEU A 95 13.76 -15.83 5.67
CA LEU A 95 13.18 -14.62 6.24
C LEU A 95 14.04 -13.41 5.86
N GLU A 96 15.36 -13.50 6.02
CA GLU A 96 16.32 -12.46 5.64
C GLU A 96 16.23 -12.12 4.16
N ALA A 97 16.19 -13.14 3.29
CA ALA A 97 16.00 -12.96 1.86
C ALA A 97 14.62 -12.38 1.49
N GLY A 98 13.59 -12.68 2.29
CA GLY A 98 12.24 -12.13 2.13
C GLY A 98 12.16 -10.65 2.53
N VAL A 99 12.71 -10.30 3.69
CA VAL A 99 12.73 -8.92 4.18
C VAL A 99 13.62 -8.06 3.29
N ARG A 100 14.78 -8.56 2.87
CA ARG A 100 15.66 -7.88 1.91
C ARG A 100 14.93 -7.53 0.61
N ARG A 101 14.31 -8.52 -0.04
CA ARG A 101 13.51 -8.30 -1.25
C ARG A 101 12.38 -7.30 -1.04
N ASN A 102 11.76 -7.31 0.14
CA ASN A 102 10.72 -6.36 0.49
C ASN A 102 11.27 -4.92 0.56
N VAL A 103 12.39 -4.69 1.26
CA VAL A 103 13.02 -3.38 1.35
C VAL A 103 13.51 -2.89 -0.01
N GLU A 104 14.18 -3.74 -0.79
CA GLU A 104 14.61 -3.45 -2.16
C GLU A 104 13.41 -2.99 -3.01
N ARG A 105 12.33 -3.76 -3.01
CA ARG A 105 11.12 -3.45 -3.78
C ARG A 105 10.45 -2.15 -3.33
N ARG A 106 10.29 -1.98 -2.01
CA ARG A 106 9.60 -0.80 -1.45
C ARG A 106 10.41 0.47 -1.63
N SER A 107 11.74 0.39 -1.68
CA SER A 107 12.60 1.53 -2.01
C SER A 107 12.37 2.09 -3.42
N LEU A 108 11.82 1.32 -4.36
CA LEU A 108 11.52 1.83 -5.71
C LEU A 108 10.28 2.74 -5.76
N LEU A 109 9.36 2.61 -4.79
CA LEU A 109 8.05 3.28 -4.82
C LEU A 109 8.14 4.82 -4.94
N PRO A 110 8.99 5.54 -4.16
CA PRO A 110 9.09 6.99 -4.28
C PRO A 110 9.50 7.45 -5.68
N ARG A 111 10.46 6.74 -6.31
CA ARG A 111 10.93 7.08 -7.66
C ARG A 111 9.90 6.75 -8.72
N MET A 112 9.29 5.57 -8.65
CA MET A 112 8.23 5.15 -9.58
C MET A 112 7.02 6.09 -9.52
N LEU A 113 6.63 6.55 -8.32
CA LEU A 113 5.57 7.53 -8.15
C LEU A 113 5.91 8.87 -8.81
N TYR A 114 7.10 9.40 -8.54
CA TYR A 114 7.57 10.64 -9.16
C TYR A 114 7.56 10.54 -10.69
N LEU A 115 8.16 9.48 -11.24
CA LEU A 115 8.22 9.28 -12.69
C LEU A 115 6.83 9.13 -13.29
N SER A 116 5.91 8.46 -12.59
CA SER A 116 4.52 8.31 -13.02
C SER A 116 3.78 9.65 -13.10
N ILE A 117 3.93 10.52 -12.10
CA ILE A 117 3.34 11.87 -12.09
C ILE A 117 3.92 12.72 -13.23
N GLN A 118 5.24 12.66 -13.44
CA GLN A 118 5.89 13.42 -14.50
C GLN A 118 5.55 12.89 -15.90
N SER A 119 5.51 11.57 -16.09
CA SER A 119 5.27 10.96 -17.40
C SER A 119 3.88 11.32 -17.94
N VAL A 120 2.84 11.26 -17.09
CA VAL A 120 1.48 11.64 -17.50
C VAL A 120 1.35 13.13 -17.71
N SER A 121 2.04 13.95 -16.90
CA SER A 121 1.99 15.41 -17.01
C SER A 121 2.61 15.90 -18.32
N ILE A 122 3.72 15.28 -18.75
CA ILE A 122 4.40 15.58 -20.01
C ILE A 122 3.56 15.10 -21.19
N SER A 123 3.13 13.83 -21.17
CA SER A 123 2.31 13.24 -22.25
C SER A 123 1.05 14.07 -22.52
N ILE A 124 0.38 14.56 -21.48
CA ILE A 124 -0.82 15.38 -21.63
C ILE A 124 -0.51 16.76 -22.23
N LYS A 125 0.58 17.42 -21.80
CA LYS A 125 1.00 18.69 -22.39
C LYS A 125 1.34 18.53 -23.88
N GLU A 126 2.00 17.43 -24.24
CA GLU A 126 2.37 17.12 -25.62
C GLU A 126 1.18 16.87 -26.53
N ASN A 127 0.15 16.19 -26.03
CA ASN A 127 -1.11 16.00 -26.76
C ASN A 127 -1.84 17.32 -27.04
N PHE A 128 -1.56 18.39 -26.28
CA PHE A 128 -2.19 19.70 -26.43
C PHE A 128 -1.29 20.78 -27.05
N GLU A 129 0.01 20.52 -27.23
CA GLU A 129 0.93 21.42 -27.92
C GLU A 129 1.03 21.08 -29.42
N ILE A 130 0.69 22.05 -30.28
CA ILE A 130 0.60 21.91 -31.75
C ILE A 130 1.96 21.59 -32.43
N ASN A 131 3.07 21.81 -31.72
CA ASN A 131 4.39 21.40 -32.17
C ASN A 131 4.79 20.19 -31.33
N GLY A 132 4.76 19.00 -31.91
CA GLY A 132 5.08 17.75 -31.21
C GLY A 132 6.46 17.79 -30.57
N SER A 133 6.54 18.23 -29.31
CA SER A 133 7.67 17.91 -28.45
C SER A 133 7.51 16.43 -28.12
N VAL A 134 8.56 15.68 -28.42
CA VAL A 134 8.66 14.26 -28.11
C VAL A 134 8.78 14.12 -26.60
N SER A 135 7.98 13.24 -26.00
CA SER A 135 8.08 12.83 -24.61
C SER A 135 9.54 12.65 -24.23
N ASP A 136 9.97 13.21 -23.08
CA ASP A 136 11.35 13.00 -22.63
C ASP A 136 11.59 11.50 -22.54
N PRO A 137 12.35 10.92 -23.51
CA PRO A 137 12.47 9.48 -23.61
C PRO A 137 13.13 8.91 -22.36
N LYS A 138 13.87 9.75 -21.61
CA LYS A 138 14.55 9.37 -20.39
C LYS A 138 13.57 9.00 -19.27
N ILE A 139 12.49 9.75 -19.07
CA ILE A 139 11.51 9.51 -17.98
C ILE A 139 10.74 8.21 -18.23
N SER A 140 10.24 8.02 -19.46
CA SER A 140 9.50 6.81 -19.84
C SER A 140 10.39 5.56 -19.80
N THR A 141 11.64 5.67 -20.28
CA THR A 141 12.60 4.55 -20.26
C THR A 141 13.00 4.19 -18.83
N GLU A 142 13.24 5.19 -17.98
CA GLU A 142 13.56 4.96 -16.57
C GLU A 142 12.39 4.28 -15.84
N LEU A 143 11.15 4.73 -16.06
CA LEU A 143 9.98 4.12 -15.45
C LEU A 143 9.81 2.66 -15.89
N LYS A 144 10.04 2.36 -17.18
CA LYS A 144 10.02 0.99 -17.71
C LYS A 144 11.05 0.11 -17.01
N PHE A 145 12.30 0.58 -16.91
CA PHE A 145 13.38 -0.16 -16.26
C PHE A 145 13.07 -0.46 -14.79
N LEU A 146 12.48 0.49 -14.08
CA LEU A 146 12.04 0.27 -12.70
C LEU A 146 10.87 -0.70 -12.61
N LEU A 147 9.93 -0.68 -13.55
CA LEU A 147 8.83 -1.66 -13.63
C LEU A 147 9.34 -3.08 -13.89
N GLU A 148 10.29 -3.25 -14.81
CA GLU A 148 10.94 -4.54 -15.08
C GLU A 148 11.65 -5.08 -13.82
N SER A 149 12.38 -4.20 -13.13
CA SER A 149 13.05 -4.53 -11.86
C SER A 149 12.04 -4.90 -10.76
N TYR A 150 10.94 -4.16 -10.67
CA TYR A 150 9.87 -4.40 -9.70
C TYR A 150 9.15 -5.73 -9.96
N ALA A 151 8.85 -6.06 -11.24
CA ALA A 151 8.28 -7.34 -11.64
C ALA A 151 9.19 -8.51 -11.27
N LYS A 152 10.51 -8.37 -11.51
CA LYS A 152 11.51 -9.36 -11.11
C LYS A 152 11.53 -9.58 -9.60
N MET A 153 11.40 -8.53 -8.80
CA MET A 153 11.30 -8.61 -7.33
C MET A 153 9.99 -9.26 -6.85
N LEU A 154 8.94 -9.23 -7.65
CA LEU A 154 7.70 -10.00 -7.44
C LEU A 154 7.82 -11.47 -7.87
N GLY A 155 8.94 -11.86 -8.48
CA GLY A 155 9.19 -13.22 -8.96
C GLY A 155 8.59 -13.50 -10.34
N SER A 156 8.41 -12.48 -11.17
CA SER A 156 7.81 -12.57 -12.50
C SER A 156 8.67 -11.87 -13.56
N THR A 157 8.52 -12.22 -14.83
CA THR A 157 9.04 -11.40 -15.93
C THR A 157 8.14 -10.18 -16.13
N PHE A 158 8.59 -9.18 -16.87
CA PHE A 158 7.74 -8.01 -17.14
C PHE A 158 6.49 -8.40 -17.94
N GLU A 159 6.65 -9.24 -18.95
CA GLU A 159 5.56 -9.73 -19.80
C GLU A 159 4.55 -10.56 -19.00
N ASP A 160 5.03 -11.52 -18.20
CA ASP A 160 4.16 -12.35 -17.36
C ASP A 160 3.43 -11.51 -16.30
N ALA A 161 4.09 -10.49 -15.74
CA ALA A 161 3.50 -9.57 -14.77
C ALA A 161 2.36 -8.76 -15.39
N VAL A 162 2.55 -8.27 -16.62
CA VAL A 162 1.51 -7.57 -17.39
C VAL A 162 0.35 -8.52 -17.70
N GLU A 163 0.63 -9.75 -18.15
CA GLU A 163 -0.40 -10.74 -18.46
C GLU A 163 -1.21 -11.11 -17.21
N LEU A 164 -0.56 -11.31 -16.07
CA LEU A 164 -1.22 -11.66 -14.81
C LEU A 164 -2.20 -10.56 -14.37
N VAL A 165 -1.72 -9.31 -14.32
CA VAL A 165 -2.54 -8.15 -13.93
C VAL A 165 -3.72 -7.97 -14.89
N MET A 166 -3.49 -8.15 -16.20
CA MET A 166 -4.54 -8.13 -17.21
C MET A 166 -5.53 -9.28 -17.03
N GLY A 167 -5.07 -10.49 -16.74
CA GLY A 167 -5.88 -11.67 -16.50
C GLY A 167 -6.83 -11.48 -15.32
N VAL A 168 -6.33 -10.96 -14.21
CA VAL A 168 -7.14 -10.67 -13.01
C VAL A 168 -8.14 -9.55 -13.29
N SER A 169 -7.71 -8.45 -13.91
CA SER A 169 -8.60 -7.35 -14.29
C SER A 169 -9.73 -7.82 -15.19
N ASN A 170 -9.45 -8.64 -16.21
CA ASN A 170 -10.44 -9.18 -17.12
C ASN A 170 -11.32 -10.29 -16.51
N GLY A 171 -11.04 -10.72 -15.27
CA GLY A 171 -11.79 -11.78 -14.59
C GLY A 171 -11.49 -13.19 -15.10
N ARG A 172 -10.38 -13.36 -15.84
CA ARG A 172 -9.87 -14.69 -16.21
C ARG A 172 -9.19 -15.37 -15.02
N ASN A 173 -8.54 -14.57 -14.17
CA ASN A 173 -7.80 -14.99 -12.99
C ASN A 173 -8.41 -14.37 -11.72
N SER A 174 -8.10 -14.92 -10.55
CA SER A 174 -8.51 -14.37 -9.26
C SER A 174 -7.43 -13.46 -8.69
N TYR A 175 -7.78 -12.44 -7.90
CA TYR A 175 -6.75 -11.70 -7.12
C TYR A 175 -6.04 -12.59 -6.10
N LYS A 176 -6.58 -13.78 -5.78
CA LYS A 176 -5.86 -14.79 -4.99
C LYS A 176 -4.56 -15.25 -5.67
N ASP A 177 -4.50 -15.15 -7.00
CA ASP A 177 -3.32 -15.51 -7.78
C ASP A 177 -2.15 -14.53 -7.56
N PHE A 178 -2.43 -13.34 -7.01
CA PHE A 178 -1.39 -12.41 -6.53
C PHE A 178 -0.68 -12.89 -5.26
N GLY A 179 -1.26 -13.87 -4.55
CA GLY A 179 -0.70 -14.43 -3.33
C GLY A 179 -0.50 -13.37 -2.23
N PRO A 180 0.54 -13.49 -1.39
CA PRO A 180 0.78 -12.60 -0.27
C PRO A 180 1.24 -11.18 -0.68
N SER A 181 1.60 -10.98 -1.94
CA SER A 181 2.11 -9.69 -2.47
C SER A 181 1.01 -8.86 -3.15
N LEU A 182 -0.25 -9.03 -2.73
CA LEU A 182 -1.42 -8.42 -3.39
C LEU A 182 -1.27 -6.90 -3.54
N VAL A 183 -0.89 -6.20 -2.47
CA VAL A 183 -0.73 -4.74 -2.50
C VAL A 183 0.34 -4.33 -3.51
N GLU A 184 1.42 -5.09 -3.60
CA GLU A 184 2.51 -4.79 -4.52
C GLU A 184 2.16 -5.04 -5.98
N TRP A 185 1.32 -6.03 -6.27
CA TRP A 185 0.74 -6.20 -7.61
C TRP A 185 -0.15 -5.04 -8.02
N PHE A 186 -0.93 -4.49 -7.07
CA PHE A 186 -1.70 -3.28 -7.32
C PHE A 186 -0.79 -2.05 -7.55
N ASN A 187 0.27 -1.87 -6.76
CA ASN A 187 1.25 -0.81 -6.99
C ASN A 187 1.89 -0.94 -8.39
N PHE A 188 2.28 -2.15 -8.79
CA PHE A 188 2.79 -2.42 -10.14
C PHE A 188 1.75 -2.01 -11.21
N ALA A 189 0.48 -2.38 -11.05
CA ALA A 189 -0.59 -2.03 -11.98
C ALA A 189 -0.79 -0.50 -12.11
N VAL A 190 -0.66 0.25 -11.01
CA VAL A 190 -0.73 1.74 -11.04
C VAL A 190 0.39 2.32 -11.89
N PHE A 191 1.63 1.92 -11.63
CA PHE A 191 2.80 2.47 -12.33
C PHE A 191 2.86 1.99 -13.79
N LEU A 192 2.43 0.76 -14.07
CA LEU A 192 2.24 0.24 -15.42
C LEU A 192 1.23 1.10 -16.17
N ASN A 193 0.10 1.45 -15.54
CA ASN A 193 -0.89 2.34 -16.13
C ASN A 193 -0.29 3.71 -16.49
N ALA A 194 0.45 4.33 -15.57
CA ALA A 194 1.13 5.60 -15.80
C ALA A 194 2.13 5.53 -16.97
N TRP A 195 2.95 4.46 -17.01
CA TRP A 195 3.91 4.24 -18.08
C TRP A 195 3.24 4.09 -19.45
N ASN A 196 2.17 3.29 -19.54
CA ASN A 196 1.44 3.03 -20.78
C ASN A 196 0.87 4.29 -21.47
N LEU A 197 0.54 5.33 -20.69
CA LEU A 197 0.05 6.60 -21.24
C LEU A 197 1.16 7.47 -21.82
N SER A 198 2.39 7.26 -21.35
CA SER A 198 3.55 8.03 -21.74
C SER A 198 4.39 7.37 -22.83
N SER A 199 4.38 6.04 -22.92
CA SER A 199 5.23 5.28 -23.84
C SER A 199 4.64 5.12 -25.24
N GLY A 200 3.31 5.07 -25.38
CA GLY A 200 2.66 4.75 -26.66
C GLY A 200 2.94 3.34 -27.20
N GLU A 201 3.78 2.53 -26.51
CA GLU A 201 4.27 1.21 -26.97
C GLU A 201 3.20 0.12 -26.92
N LEU A 202 2.26 0.18 -25.97
CA LEU A 202 1.20 -0.82 -25.78
C LEU A 202 -0.11 -0.48 -26.52
N VAL A 203 -0.05 0.47 -27.46
CA VAL A 203 -1.17 0.77 -28.35
C VAL A 203 -1.20 -0.26 -29.47
N GLU A 204 -1.63 -1.49 -29.16
CA GLU A 204 -2.23 -2.33 -30.20
C GLU A 204 -3.46 -1.59 -30.72
N LYS A 205 -3.36 -1.10 -31.96
CA LYS A 205 -4.53 -0.69 -32.73
C LYS A 205 -5.37 -1.94 -32.96
N ASN A 206 -6.31 -2.21 -32.07
CA ASN A 206 -7.40 -3.12 -32.38
C ASN A 206 -8.06 -2.64 -33.68
N ALA A 207 -8.52 -3.58 -34.52
CA ALA A 207 -9.16 -3.31 -35.81
C ALA A 207 -10.39 -2.37 -35.74
N ASP A 208 -10.86 -2.07 -34.53
CA ASP A 208 -12.00 -1.21 -34.22
C ASP A 208 -11.61 0.21 -33.75
N GLY A 209 -10.34 0.62 -33.88
CA GLY A 209 -9.89 2.00 -33.58
C GLY A 209 -9.88 2.40 -32.11
N CYS A 210 -10.31 1.54 -31.19
CA CYS A 210 -10.31 1.81 -29.75
C CYS A 210 -8.89 1.64 -29.16
N GLN A 211 -8.20 2.76 -28.90
CA GLN A 211 -6.92 2.79 -28.19
C GLN A 211 -7.01 2.14 -26.80
N SER A 212 -5.98 1.39 -26.42
CA SER A 212 -5.63 0.75 -25.13
C SER A 212 -6.70 0.51 -24.04
N ARG A 213 -6.95 -0.78 -23.76
CA ARG A 213 -7.72 -1.31 -22.62
C ARG A 213 -7.01 -1.15 -21.26
N THR A 214 -5.80 -0.58 -21.21
CA THR A 214 -4.97 -0.62 -19.99
C THR A 214 -5.42 0.33 -18.88
N TRP A 215 -6.08 1.44 -19.21
CA TRP A 215 -6.49 2.43 -18.21
C TRP A 215 -7.52 1.90 -17.22
N HIS A 216 -8.43 1.05 -17.69
CA HIS A 216 -9.46 0.43 -16.85
C HIS A 216 -8.94 -0.72 -16.00
N ILE A 217 -7.69 -1.15 -16.17
CA ILE A 217 -7.12 -2.26 -15.40
C ILE A 217 -7.17 -1.94 -13.91
N ILE A 218 -6.56 -0.83 -13.52
CA ILE A 218 -6.44 -0.46 -12.10
C ILE A 218 -7.81 -0.14 -11.50
N ASP A 219 -8.68 0.55 -12.25
CA ASP A 219 -10.05 0.84 -11.80
C ASP A 219 -10.81 -0.47 -11.53
N THR A 220 -10.73 -1.43 -12.46
CA THR A 220 -11.41 -2.73 -12.33
C THR A 220 -10.82 -3.56 -11.19
N LEU A 221 -9.50 -3.53 -10.99
CA LEU A 221 -8.84 -4.24 -9.89
C LEU A 221 -9.26 -3.66 -8.54
N LEU A 222 -9.22 -2.34 -8.39
CA LEU A 222 -9.65 -1.64 -7.17
C LEU A 222 -11.14 -1.88 -6.91
N GLU A 223 -11.98 -1.78 -7.93
CA GLU A 223 -13.40 -2.02 -7.83
C GLU A 223 -13.69 -3.45 -7.37
N LYS A 224 -13.15 -4.46 -8.08
CA LYS A 224 -13.35 -5.87 -7.73
C LYS A 224 -12.88 -6.17 -6.32
N TYR A 225 -11.67 -5.78 -5.97
CA TYR A 225 -11.11 -6.09 -4.66
C TYR A 225 -11.87 -5.39 -3.53
N ILE A 226 -12.18 -4.11 -3.66
CA ILE A 226 -12.88 -3.36 -2.59
C ILE A 226 -14.34 -3.79 -2.50
N LEU A 227 -15.06 -3.97 -3.62
CA LEU A 227 -16.46 -4.43 -3.59
C LEU A 227 -16.60 -5.87 -3.12
N GLU A 228 -15.71 -6.77 -3.56
CA GLU A 228 -15.69 -8.13 -3.03
C GLU A 228 -15.31 -8.13 -1.55
N GLY A 229 -14.30 -7.36 -1.15
CA GLY A 229 -13.92 -7.19 0.26
C GLY A 229 -15.10 -6.71 1.11
N VAL A 230 -15.82 -5.68 0.68
CA VAL A 230 -17.03 -5.18 1.36
C VAL A 230 -18.15 -6.24 1.42
N LYS A 231 -18.27 -7.12 0.41
CA LYS A 231 -19.29 -8.18 0.37
C LYS A 231 -18.89 -9.43 1.18
N SER A 232 -17.61 -9.79 1.18
CA SER A 232 -17.08 -11.02 1.80
C SER A 232 -16.74 -10.81 3.27
N LEU A 233 -16.34 -9.60 3.64
CA LEU A 233 -16.21 -9.18 5.02
C LEU A 233 -17.62 -8.97 5.53
N GLU A 234 -18.23 -10.08 5.99
CA GLU A 234 -19.48 -10.06 6.74
C GLU A 234 -19.47 -8.90 7.73
N THR A 235 -20.65 -8.36 8.05
CA THR A 235 -20.90 -7.21 8.95
C THR A 235 -20.36 -7.38 10.38
N SER A 236 -19.53 -8.36 10.61
CA SER A 236 -18.94 -8.75 11.87
C SER A 236 -17.57 -8.08 12.03
N ILE A 237 -17.35 -7.37 13.14
CA ILE A 237 -16.03 -6.85 13.58
C ILE A 237 -15.00 -7.98 13.86
N PHE A 238 -15.40 -9.22 13.57
CA PHE A 238 -14.71 -10.49 13.70
C PHE A 238 -13.88 -10.88 12.49
N THR A 239 -13.90 -10.07 11.44
CA THR A 239 -13.01 -10.30 10.29
C THR A 239 -11.57 -10.39 10.77
N PRO A 240 -10.80 -11.38 10.28
CA PRO A 240 -9.38 -11.46 10.56
C PRO A 240 -8.74 -10.11 10.31
N TYR A 241 -7.97 -9.62 11.29
CA TYR A 241 -7.33 -8.29 11.22
C TYR A 241 -6.50 -8.09 9.95
N VAL A 242 -6.01 -9.21 9.38
CA VAL A 242 -5.26 -9.30 8.13
C VAL A 242 -6.04 -8.75 6.93
N ASP A 243 -7.34 -9.01 6.84
CA ASP A 243 -8.13 -8.60 5.67
C ASP A 243 -8.40 -7.09 5.68
N ILE A 244 -8.71 -6.53 6.87
CA ILE A 244 -8.84 -5.08 7.06
C ILE A 244 -7.51 -4.39 6.78
N TRP A 245 -6.39 -4.93 7.30
CA TRP A 245 -5.08 -4.35 7.08
C TRP A 245 -4.70 -4.27 5.59
N THR A 246 -4.97 -5.33 4.84
CA THR A 246 -4.72 -5.35 3.39
C THR A 246 -5.58 -4.30 2.68
N LEU A 247 -6.86 -4.15 3.06
CA LEU A 247 -7.71 -3.09 2.55
C LEU A 247 -7.19 -1.68 2.88
N VAL A 248 -6.72 -1.46 4.11
CA VAL A 248 -6.06 -0.18 4.49
C VAL A 248 -4.85 0.08 3.59
N GLN A 249 -4.02 -0.93 3.33
CA GLN A 249 -2.86 -0.79 2.45
C GLN A 249 -3.26 -0.49 1.00
N VAL A 250 -4.26 -1.18 0.45
CA VAL A 250 -4.78 -0.91 -0.91
C VAL A 250 -5.31 0.54 -1.03
N VAL A 251 -6.01 1.04 -0.03
CA VAL A 251 -6.52 2.43 -0.06
C VAL A 251 -5.41 3.46 0.16
N SER A 252 -4.42 3.14 1.01
CA SER A 252 -3.35 4.08 1.36
C SER A 252 -2.21 4.13 0.35
N GLU A 253 -2.00 3.08 -0.44
CA GLU A 253 -0.97 3.01 -1.47
C GLU A 253 -1.58 3.07 -2.89
N PRO A 254 -2.01 1.97 -3.52
CA PRO A 254 -2.31 1.98 -4.96
C PRO A 254 -3.48 2.92 -5.32
N LEU A 255 -4.53 2.99 -4.52
CA LEU A 255 -5.61 3.95 -4.74
C LEU A 255 -5.12 5.41 -4.60
N ALA A 256 -4.22 5.67 -3.65
CA ALA A 256 -3.62 6.98 -3.43
C ALA A 256 -2.69 7.39 -4.59
N TRP A 257 -1.81 6.48 -5.02
CA TRP A 257 -0.91 6.69 -6.16
C TRP A 257 -1.68 6.94 -7.45
N HIS A 258 -2.71 6.12 -7.73
CA HIS A 258 -3.57 6.33 -8.89
C HIS A 258 -4.30 7.67 -8.81
N GLY A 259 -4.80 8.04 -7.63
CA GLY A 259 -5.40 9.34 -7.37
C GLY A 259 -4.46 10.53 -7.66
N LEU A 260 -3.18 10.41 -7.34
CA LEU A 260 -2.17 11.44 -7.66
C LEU A 260 -1.88 11.50 -9.16
N VAL A 261 -1.83 10.36 -9.84
CA VAL A 261 -1.72 10.29 -11.31
C VAL A 261 -2.91 11.01 -11.96
N LEU A 262 -4.14 10.77 -11.49
CA LEU A 262 -5.33 11.47 -11.99
C LEU A 262 -5.26 12.99 -11.74
N GLN A 263 -4.83 13.42 -10.55
CA GLN A 263 -4.63 14.84 -10.24
C GLN A 263 -3.60 15.48 -11.17
N ALA A 264 -2.48 14.81 -11.42
CA ALA A 264 -1.45 15.26 -12.35
C ALA A 264 -2.00 15.41 -13.79
N CYS A 265 -2.85 14.48 -14.22
CA CYS A 265 -3.52 14.55 -15.52
C CYS A 265 -4.45 15.76 -15.66
N VAL A 266 -5.33 15.99 -14.67
CA VAL A 266 -6.27 17.11 -14.69
C VAL A 266 -5.53 18.44 -14.61
N ARG A 267 -4.53 18.54 -13.72
CA ARG A 267 -3.71 19.74 -13.56
C ARG A 267 -2.98 20.12 -14.84
N SER A 268 -2.50 19.13 -15.60
CA SER A 268 -1.81 19.36 -16.87
C SER A 268 -2.74 19.72 -18.03
N SER A 269 -4.01 19.34 -17.94
CA SER A 269 -5.06 19.69 -18.92
C SER A 269 -5.60 21.11 -18.76
N LEU A 270 -5.39 21.76 -17.59
CA LEU A 270 -5.91 23.10 -17.31
C LEU A 270 -5.04 24.20 -17.96
N PRO A 271 -5.65 25.21 -18.62
CA PRO A 271 -4.90 26.29 -19.24
C PRO A 271 -4.16 27.14 -18.19
N SER A 272 -2.82 27.12 -18.23
CA SER A 272 -1.98 27.95 -17.37
C SER A 272 -2.09 29.43 -17.77
N GLY A 273 -2.31 30.31 -16.78
CA GLY A 273 -2.75 31.71 -16.90
C GLY A 273 -1.88 32.70 -17.69
N LYS A 274 -0.89 32.24 -18.47
CA LYS A 274 -0.06 33.11 -19.34
C LYS A 274 -0.28 32.94 -20.85
N ARG A 275 -1.11 31.99 -21.31
CA ARG A 275 -1.41 31.83 -22.75
C ARG A 275 -2.92 31.81 -23.00
N LYS A 276 -3.52 32.99 -23.18
CA LYS A 276 -4.79 33.12 -23.93
C LYS A 276 -4.50 32.77 -25.41
N LYS A 277 -4.66 31.50 -25.79
CA LYS A 277 -4.88 31.14 -27.20
C LYS A 277 -6.22 30.39 -27.32
N LYS A 278 -7.03 30.87 -28.26
CA LYS A 278 -8.34 30.36 -28.66
C LYS A 278 -8.23 28.97 -29.30
N ALA A 279 -7.94 27.93 -28.51
CA ALA A 279 -8.34 26.57 -28.87
C ALA A 279 -9.63 26.28 -28.08
N GLY A 280 -10.68 25.83 -28.75
CA GLY A 280 -12.02 25.71 -28.16
C GLY A 280 -12.05 24.67 -27.04
N SER A 281 -12.66 24.99 -25.90
CA SER A 281 -12.90 24.09 -24.76
C SER A 281 -13.65 22.79 -25.14
N VAL A 282 -14.31 22.78 -26.30
CA VAL A 282 -15.03 21.61 -26.85
C VAL A 282 -14.08 20.50 -27.36
N GLU A 283 -12.85 20.83 -27.79
CA GLU A 283 -11.87 19.82 -28.23
C GLU A 283 -11.14 19.15 -27.05
N LEU A 284 -11.01 19.84 -25.91
CA LEU A 284 -10.38 19.32 -24.69
C LEU A 284 -11.28 18.28 -23.98
N SER A 285 -12.58 18.58 -23.85
CA SER A 285 -13.57 17.75 -23.17
C SER A 285 -13.95 16.46 -23.93
N SER A 286 -13.65 16.40 -25.24
CA SER A 286 -13.91 15.24 -26.10
C SER A 286 -12.69 14.33 -26.33
N SER A 287 -11.53 14.67 -25.77
CA SER A 287 -10.33 13.82 -25.87
C SER A 287 -10.53 12.47 -25.18
N PRO A 288 -10.18 11.34 -25.83
CA PRO A 288 -10.27 10.00 -25.23
C PRO A 288 -9.54 9.86 -23.89
N LEU A 289 -8.42 10.57 -23.70
CA LEU A 289 -7.68 10.59 -22.44
C LEU A 289 -8.43 11.33 -21.33
N PHE A 290 -9.08 12.44 -21.67
CA PHE A 290 -9.84 13.23 -20.70
C PHE A 290 -11.09 12.46 -20.23
N LEU A 291 -11.80 11.79 -21.15
CA LEU A 291 -12.92 10.91 -20.82
C LEU A 291 -12.49 9.78 -19.88
N ARG A 292 -11.33 9.17 -20.11
CA ARG A 292 -10.76 8.14 -19.22
C ARG A 292 -10.45 8.66 -17.82
N VAL A 293 -9.84 9.84 -17.71
CA VAL A 293 -9.55 10.48 -16.41
C VAL A 293 -10.84 10.79 -15.67
N ARG A 294 -11.86 11.29 -16.37
CA ARG A 294 -13.20 11.51 -15.81
C ARG A 294 -13.83 10.21 -15.31
N ASP A 295 -13.86 9.18 -16.14
CA ASP A 295 -14.52 7.91 -15.83
C ASP A 295 -13.82 7.18 -14.68
N SER A 296 -12.48 7.21 -14.65
CA SER A 296 -11.69 6.68 -13.54
C SER A 296 -11.88 7.47 -12.24
N THR A 297 -11.90 8.80 -12.31
CA THR A 297 -12.22 9.65 -11.14
C THR A 297 -13.61 9.32 -10.61
N HIS A 298 -14.59 9.09 -11.50
CA HIS A 298 -15.93 8.70 -11.10
C HIS A 298 -15.96 7.31 -10.45
N SER A 299 -15.26 6.33 -11.04
CA SER A 299 -15.12 4.98 -10.48
C SER A 299 -14.54 5.02 -9.06
N LEU A 300 -13.43 5.73 -8.85
CA LEU A 300 -12.83 5.87 -7.51
C LEU A 300 -13.76 6.53 -6.50
N CYS A 301 -14.54 7.55 -6.90
CA CYS A 301 -15.56 8.14 -6.03
C CYS A 301 -16.59 7.08 -5.61
N SER A 302 -17.14 6.34 -6.58
CA SER A 302 -18.17 5.32 -6.32
C SER A 302 -17.66 4.21 -5.40
N ILE A 303 -16.42 3.74 -5.62
CA ILE A 303 -15.80 2.69 -4.79
C ILE A 303 -15.59 3.19 -3.35
N LEU A 304 -15.07 4.41 -3.17
CA LEU A 304 -14.89 5.00 -1.84
C LEU A 304 -16.22 5.27 -1.12
N GLU A 305 -17.28 5.65 -1.84
CA GLU A 305 -18.61 5.84 -1.26
C GLU A 305 -19.15 4.52 -0.69
N VAL A 306 -19.02 3.42 -1.43
CA VAL A 306 -19.39 2.08 -0.95
C VAL A 306 -18.58 1.70 0.29
N LEU A 307 -17.26 1.92 0.25
CA LEU A 307 -16.38 1.63 1.37
C LEU A 307 -16.74 2.44 2.62
N LEU A 308 -16.98 3.75 2.48
CA LEU A 308 -17.36 4.65 3.58
C LEU A 308 -18.71 4.25 4.19
N LYS A 309 -19.68 3.85 3.37
CA LYS A 309 -20.97 3.35 3.84
C LYS A 309 -20.81 2.06 4.66
N TRP A 310 -19.95 1.15 4.21
CA TRP A 310 -19.63 -0.08 4.93
C TRP A 310 -18.90 0.21 6.26
N LEU A 311 -17.87 1.07 6.26
CA LEU A 311 -17.14 1.48 7.46
C LEU A 311 -18.05 2.13 8.49
N SER A 312 -18.93 3.03 8.06
CA SER A 312 -19.93 3.66 8.92
C SER A 312 -20.86 2.63 9.55
N GLY A 313 -21.26 1.61 8.79
CA GLY A 313 -22.05 0.50 9.29
C GLY A 313 -21.35 -0.30 10.39
N LEU A 314 -20.03 -0.52 10.28
CA LEU A 314 -19.23 -1.20 11.32
C LEU A 314 -19.06 -0.34 12.58
N ILE A 315 -18.79 0.96 12.41
CA ILE A 315 -18.59 1.89 13.53
C ILE A 315 -19.88 1.99 14.36
N ASN A 316 -21.03 2.15 13.71
CA ASN A 316 -22.33 2.39 14.34
C ASN A 316 -22.96 1.18 15.04
N GLN A 317 -22.34 -0.01 14.97
CA GLN A 317 -22.79 -1.17 15.74
C GLN A 317 -22.63 -0.94 17.25
N SER A 318 -23.52 -1.55 18.05
CA SER A 318 -23.47 -1.51 19.52
C SER A 318 -22.16 -2.07 20.07
N GLU A 319 -21.51 -1.34 20.97
CA GLU A 319 -20.29 -1.79 21.66
C GLU A 319 -20.52 -3.08 22.45
N GLU A 320 -21.67 -3.22 23.11
CA GLU A 320 -22.00 -4.40 23.89
C GLU A 320 -22.17 -5.63 23.00
N GLY A 321 -22.79 -5.45 21.82
CA GLY A 321 -22.92 -6.53 20.84
C GLY A 321 -21.56 -6.98 20.28
N LYS A 322 -20.62 -6.05 20.10
CA LYS A 322 -19.23 -6.35 19.68
C LYS A 322 -18.48 -7.12 20.76
N LEU A 323 -18.62 -6.68 22.01
CA LEU A 323 -17.98 -7.30 23.16
C LEU A 323 -18.46 -8.74 23.36
N GLU A 324 -19.78 -8.94 23.38
CA GLU A 324 -20.39 -10.26 23.52
C GLU A 324 -19.97 -11.21 22.41
N ALA A 325 -19.92 -10.73 21.17
CA ALA A 325 -19.49 -11.58 20.08
C ALA A 325 -17.99 -11.94 20.16
N ILE A 326 -17.10 -11.08 20.69
CA ILE A 326 -15.67 -11.42 20.97
C ILE A 326 -15.57 -12.46 22.07
N ILE A 327 -16.29 -12.25 23.16
CA ILE A 327 -16.32 -13.22 24.27
C ILE A 327 -16.85 -14.57 23.76
N SER A 328 -17.89 -14.58 22.93
CA SER A 328 -18.43 -15.81 22.35
C SER A 328 -17.42 -16.52 21.44
N SER A 329 -16.65 -15.77 20.64
CA SER A 329 -15.61 -16.32 19.76
C SER A 329 -14.46 -16.93 20.55
N ILE A 330 -14.02 -16.26 21.62
CA ILE A 330 -13.00 -16.77 22.53
C ILE A 330 -13.49 -18.08 23.19
N ARG A 331 -14.75 -18.12 23.63
CA ARG A 331 -15.36 -19.27 24.33
C ARG A 331 -15.66 -20.46 23.42
N ARG A 332 -16.07 -20.24 22.17
CA ARG A 332 -16.54 -21.29 21.23
C ARG A 332 -15.44 -22.23 20.70
N SER A 333 -14.15 -21.99 20.99
CA SER A 333 -13.09 -22.93 20.57
C SER A 333 -13.12 -24.22 21.40
N GLU A 334 -14.14 -25.07 21.22
CA GLU A 334 -14.28 -26.35 21.95
C GLU A 334 -13.18 -27.35 21.61
N ASN A 335 -12.60 -27.24 20.40
CA ASN A 335 -11.35 -27.87 20.06
C ASN A 335 -10.22 -26.95 20.56
N ASN A 336 -9.28 -27.48 21.34
CA ASN A 336 -8.14 -26.73 21.91
C ASN A 336 -7.21 -26.04 20.88
N ASP A 337 -7.59 -25.98 19.61
CA ASP A 337 -6.90 -25.31 18.53
C ASP A 337 -7.63 -24.01 18.18
N GLY A 338 -7.12 -22.88 18.66
CA GLY A 338 -7.63 -21.56 18.30
C GLY A 338 -7.15 -20.43 19.22
N PRO A 339 -7.40 -19.16 18.86
CA PRO A 339 -6.95 -18.01 19.64
C PRO A 339 -7.55 -17.96 21.05
N GLY A 340 -8.68 -18.64 21.29
CA GLY A 340 -9.30 -18.79 22.62
C GLY A 340 -8.51 -19.68 23.58
N GLN A 341 -7.60 -20.52 23.09
CA GLN A 341 -6.75 -21.37 23.93
C GLN A 341 -5.89 -20.54 24.88
N VAL A 342 -5.25 -19.47 24.38
CA VAL A 342 -4.40 -18.58 25.18
C VAL A 342 -5.20 -17.96 26.33
N PHE A 343 -6.41 -17.47 26.04
CA PHE A 343 -7.29 -16.89 27.07
C PHE A 343 -7.66 -17.92 28.14
N ARG A 344 -8.03 -19.15 27.74
CA ARG A 344 -8.34 -20.22 28.70
C ARG A 344 -7.14 -20.66 29.52
N THR A 345 -5.95 -20.75 28.91
CA THR A 345 -4.72 -21.08 29.62
C THR A 345 -4.43 -20.02 30.68
N LEU A 346 -4.56 -18.74 30.33
CA LEU A 346 -4.39 -17.63 31.29
C LEU A 346 -5.46 -17.68 32.39
N GLU A 347 -6.73 -17.92 32.08
CA GLU A 347 -7.80 -18.09 33.08
C GLU A 347 -7.55 -19.28 34.02
N THR A 348 -7.06 -20.40 33.49
CA THR A 348 -6.71 -21.59 34.26
C THR A 348 -5.51 -21.33 35.17
N LEU A 349 -4.49 -20.61 34.69
CA LEU A 349 -3.35 -20.20 35.48
C LEU A 349 -3.78 -19.28 36.64
N THR A 350 -4.62 -18.27 36.36
CA THR A 350 -5.13 -17.35 37.38
C THR A 350 -5.96 -18.07 38.45
N SER A 351 -6.69 -19.14 38.09
CA SER A 351 -7.54 -19.89 39.02
C SER A 351 -6.82 -20.99 39.83
N SER A 352 -5.68 -21.49 39.35
CA SER A 352 -4.95 -22.63 39.97
C SER A 352 -3.69 -22.24 40.77
N MET A 353 -3.38 -20.95 40.88
CA MET A 353 -2.07 -20.48 41.37
C MET A 353 -1.88 -20.47 42.90
N ASN A 354 -0.75 -21.06 43.32
CA ASN A 354 -0.11 -20.82 44.63
C ASN A 354 1.01 -19.78 44.46
N ASN A 355 1.12 -18.81 45.36
CA ASN A 355 2.04 -17.64 45.28
C ASN A 355 3.55 -18.01 45.21
N THR A 356 3.93 -19.27 45.37
CA THR A 356 5.33 -19.69 45.62
C THR A 356 6.21 -19.82 44.37
N GLU A 357 5.66 -19.89 43.14
CA GLU A 357 6.43 -20.23 41.93
C GLU A 357 6.76 -19.05 40.99
N LEU A 358 5.91 -18.02 40.90
CA LEU A 358 6.03 -16.94 39.90
C LEU A 358 6.44 -15.57 40.49
N GLY A 359 6.58 -15.48 41.81
CA GLY A 359 6.86 -14.24 42.53
C GLY A 359 5.65 -13.29 42.58
N ASP A 360 5.67 -12.39 43.57
CA ASP A 360 4.50 -11.57 43.92
C ASP A 360 4.04 -10.66 42.77
N ARG A 361 4.98 -10.06 42.03
CA ARG A 361 4.68 -9.12 40.94
C ARG A 361 3.93 -9.77 39.77
N ILE A 362 4.33 -10.96 39.35
CA ILE A 362 3.68 -11.67 38.23
C ILE A 362 2.33 -12.21 38.69
N THR A 363 2.26 -12.69 39.93
CA THR A 363 1.03 -13.18 40.54
C THR A 363 -0.03 -12.08 40.67
N GLU A 364 0.36 -10.87 41.08
CA GLU A 364 -0.54 -9.71 41.13
C GLU A 364 -1.04 -9.31 39.74
N ALA A 365 -0.14 -9.26 38.75
CA ALA A 365 -0.50 -8.95 37.37
C ALA A 365 -1.52 -9.96 36.78
N LEU A 366 -1.31 -11.27 37.00
CA LEU A 366 -2.23 -12.31 36.52
C LEU A 366 -3.59 -12.29 37.24
N LYS A 367 -3.62 -11.96 38.54
CA LYS A 367 -4.88 -11.77 39.30
C LYS A 367 -5.70 -10.59 38.80
N SER A 368 -5.04 -9.53 38.31
CA SER A 368 -5.72 -8.37 37.73
C SER A 368 -6.23 -8.58 36.30
N TRP A 369 -5.83 -9.67 35.65
CA TRP A 369 -6.17 -9.96 34.26
C TRP A 369 -7.49 -10.72 34.15
N ASN A 370 -8.36 -10.31 33.21
CA ASN A 370 -9.54 -11.08 32.84
C ASN A 370 -9.85 -10.92 31.33
N THR A 371 -10.55 -11.92 30.79
CA THR A 371 -10.90 -12.00 29.38
C THR A 371 -11.83 -10.89 28.90
N VAL A 372 -12.75 -10.42 29.76
CA VAL A 372 -13.72 -9.38 29.41
C VAL A 372 -13.02 -8.04 29.18
N ASP A 373 -12.08 -7.66 30.05
CA ASP A 373 -11.32 -6.43 29.93
C ASP A 373 -10.36 -6.47 28.74
N ALA A 374 -9.74 -7.64 28.48
CA ALA A 374 -8.94 -7.84 27.28
C ALA A 374 -9.80 -7.71 26.00
N ALA A 375 -10.98 -8.33 25.96
CA ALA A 375 -11.92 -8.19 24.86
C ALA A 375 -12.37 -6.74 24.68
N ARG A 376 -12.68 -6.02 25.77
CA ARG A 376 -13.04 -4.59 25.74
C ARG A 376 -11.91 -3.75 25.13
N LYS A 377 -10.66 -3.98 25.56
CA LYS A 377 -9.48 -3.31 24.96
C LYS A 377 -9.33 -3.59 23.47
N ILE A 378 -9.61 -4.83 23.02
CA ILE A 378 -9.59 -5.19 21.60
C ILE A 378 -10.70 -4.44 20.84
N VAL A 379 -11.93 -4.38 21.37
CA VAL A 379 -13.03 -3.62 20.75
C VAL A 379 -12.65 -2.16 20.63
N THR A 380 -12.16 -1.53 21.71
CA THR A 380 -11.75 -0.14 21.72
C THR A 380 -10.62 0.12 20.72
N GLY A 381 -9.58 -0.71 20.71
CA GLY A 381 -8.47 -0.59 19.76
C GLY A 381 -8.92 -0.69 18.30
N LYS A 382 -9.75 -1.69 17.97
CA LYS A 382 -10.34 -1.83 16.63
C LYS A 382 -11.19 -0.63 16.24
N HIS A 383 -12.00 -0.11 17.17
CA HIS A 383 -12.83 1.06 16.92
C HIS A 383 -11.99 2.31 16.59
N VAL A 384 -10.90 2.53 17.33
CA VAL A 384 -9.96 3.63 17.05
C VAL A 384 -9.36 3.49 15.65
N VAL A 385 -8.85 2.32 15.29
CA VAL A 385 -8.26 2.07 13.96
C VAL A 385 -9.27 2.28 12.83
N LEU A 386 -10.50 1.77 12.99
CA LEU A 386 -11.56 1.95 11.99
C LEU A 386 -11.98 3.41 11.84
N ASN A 387 -12.02 4.18 12.94
CA ASN A 387 -12.32 5.61 12.89
C ASN A 387 -11.23 6.39 12.15
N GLU A 388 -9.95 6.12 12.43
CA GLU A 388 -8.85 6.76 11.70
C GLU A 388 -8.84 6.37 10.22
N PHE A 389 -9.10 5.10 9.91
CA PHE A 389 -9.22 4.66 8.53
C PHE A 389 -10.41 5.32 7.81
N THR A 390 -11.55 5.50 8.49
CA THR A 390 -12.71 6.21 7.95
C THR A 390 -12.37 7.66 7.62
N LYS A 391 -11.72 8.39 8.54
CA LYS A 391 -11.26 9.77 8.29
C LYS A 391 -10.33 9.84 7.08
N PHE A 392 -9.42 8.88 6.95
CA PHE A 392 -8.50 8.78 5.82
C PHE A 392 -9.24 8.57 4.49
N CYS A 393 -10.21 7.66 4.45
CA CYS A 393 -11.07 7.44 3.28
C CYS A 393 -11.91 8.69 2.94
N GLU A 394 -12.46 9.39 3.94
CA GLU A 394 -13.22 10.62 3.74
C GLU A 394 -12.37 11.74 3.11
N ALA A 395 -11.12 11.89 3.57
CA ALA A 395 -10.20 12.87 3.00
C ALA A 395 -9.96 12.59 1.51
N LYS A 396 -9.70 11.34 1.14
CA LYS A 396 -9.51 10.94 -0.27
C LYS A 396 -10.77 11.12 -1.10
N PHE A 397 -11.93 10.76 -0.55
CA PHE A 397 -13.22 10.94 -1.21
C PHE A 397 -13.48 12.41 -1.52
N LYS A 398 -13.21 13.32 -0.57
CA LYS A 398 -13.30 14.77 -0.79
C LYS A 398 -12.34 15.24 -1.89
N THR A 399 -11.11 14.74 -1.92
CA THR A 399 -10.15 15.04 -3.01
C THR A 399 -10.70 14.62 -4.36
N PHE A 400 -11.23 13.41 -4.50
CA PHE A 400 -11.78 12.95 -5.79
C PHE A 400 -13.08 13.66 -6.17
N GLN A 401 -13.91 14.05 -5.22
CA GLN A 401 -15.06 14.92 -5.49
C GLN A 401 -14.63 16.29 -6.02
N LYS A 402 -13.60 16.91 -5.43
CA LYS A 402 -13.01 18.15 -5.92
C LYS A 402 -12.44 17.97 -7.32
N LEU A 403 -11.74 16.86 -7.57
CA LEU A 403 -11.20 16.53 -8.88
C LEU A 403 -12.31 16.36 -9.93
N LYS A 404 -13.39 15.66 -9.58
CA LYS A 404 -14.59 15.50 -10.42
C LYS A 404 -15.22 16.85 -10.78
N GLN A 405 -15.27 17.79 -9.83
CA GLN A 405 -15.74 19.16 -10.08
C GLN A 405 -14.80 19.92 -11.03
N GLN A 406 -13.49 19.81 -10.85
CA GLN A 406 -12.49 20.43 -11.75
C GLN A 406 -12.62 19.89 -13.18
N ILE A 407 -12.77 18.58 -13.34
CA ILE A 407 -13.00 17.93 -14.64
C ILE A 407 -14.30 18.44 -15.29
N SER A 408 -15.35 18.70 -14.49
CA SER A 408 -16.61 19.22 -15.03
C SER A 408 -16.55 20.70 -15.47
N GLN A 409 -15.49 21.42 -15.09
CA GLN A 409 -15.26 22.84 -15.43
C GLN A 409 -14.36 23.03 -16.66
N VAL A 410 -13.75 21.96 -17.17
CA VAL A 410 -12.93 21.93 -18.41
C VAL A 410 -13.82 21.61 -19.60
#